data_AF-A0A6J4RV96-F1
#
_entry.id   AF-A0A6J4RV96-F1
#
_cell.length_a   1.000
_cell.length_b   1.000
_cell.length_c   1.000
_cell.angle_alpha   90.00
_cell.angle_beta   90.00
_cell.angle_gamma   90.00
#
_symmetry.space_group_name_H-M   'P 1'
#
loop_
_entity.id
_entity.type
_entity.pdbx_description
1 polymer ?
#
loop_
_entity_poly.entity_id
_entity_poly.type
_entity_poly.pdbx_seq_one_letter_code
_entity_poly.pdbx_strand_id
1 'polypeptide(L)'
;MHLSKISGLTALALVSTIAFGCGDDEGGGALSKTEFEKQGNEICKKFETESKKLGNPQSIEELPEYADKALALFDKQLGELRELEPPKEYKSDFDKLLKTGDEAKGFIRDLKEAAESKDEKKIAAVGKEAESRDQTSDELAQKVGLTECGQD
;
A
#
# COMPACT_ATOMS: atom_id res chain seq x y z
N MET A 1 -69.10 -19.32 5.10
CA MET A 1 -69.08 -19.67 6.54
C MET A 1 -67.71 -19.27 7.09
N HIS A 2 -67.70 -18.35 8.07
CA HIS A 2 -66.63 -18.01 9.05
C HIS A 2 -65.22 -17.70 8.48
N LEU A 3 -64.68 -16.47 8.44
CA LEU A 3 -64.50 -15.41 9.47
C LEU A 3 -63.83 -15.90 10.77
N SER A 4 -62.52 -15.68 10.87
CA SER A 4 -61.71 -15.42 12.09
C SER A 4 -60.34 -14.87 11.63
N LYS A 5 -60.12 -13.54 11.59
CA LYS A 5 -59.50 -12.70 12.64
C LYS A 5 -58.22 -13.30 13.27
N ILE A 6 -57.06 -12.83 12.83
CA ILE A 6 -55.93 -12.56 13.73
C ILE A 6 -55.25 -11.27 13.25
N SER A 7 -55.37 -10.24 14.07
CA SER A 7 -54.66 -8.97 13.96
C SER A 7 -53.28 -9.13 14.58
N GLY A 8 -52.23 -8.63 13.95
CA GLY A 8 -50.89 -8.67 14.53
C GLY A 8 -49.80 -8.22 13.57
N LEU A 9 -49.47 -6.93 13.63
CA LEU A 9 -48.18 -6.35 13.23
C LEU A 9 -47.03 -7.31 13.58
N THR A 10 -46.09 -7.51 12.66
CA THR A 10 -44.65 -7.28 12.84
C THR A 10 -43.94 -7.63 11.53
N ALA A 11 -43.57 -6.61 10.77
CA ALA A 11 -42.58 -6.76 9.71
C ALA A 11 -41.20 -6.87 10.36
N LEU A 12 -40.49 -7.97 10.14
CA LEU A 12 -39.07 -8.05 10.43
C LEU A 12 -38.35 -8.59 9.19
N ALA A 13 -37.99 -7.66 8.31
CA ALA A 13 -37.04 -7.91 7.24
C ALA A 13 -35.65 -8.05 7.89
N LEU A 14 -35.13 -9.28 7.94
CA LEU A 14 -33.75 -9.55 8.28
C LEU A 14 -32.88 -9.22 7.05
N VAL A 15 -32.46 -7.96 6.98
CA VAL A 15 -31.37 -7.53 6.10
C VAL A 15 -30.07 -7.75 6.87
N SER A 16 -29.36 -8.83 6.54
CA SER A 16 -27.99 -9.04 6.99
C SER A 16 -27.05 -8.16 6.18
N THR A 17 -26.85 -6.91 6.61
CA THR A 17 -25.72 -6.09 6.18
C THR A 17 -24.46 -6.60 6.86
N ILE A 18 -23.56 -7.18 6.08
CA ILE A 18 -22.16 -7.39 6.46
C ILE A 18 -21.53 -5.99 6.50
N ALA A 19 -21.49 -5.39 7.68
CA ALA A 19 -20.71 -4.18 7.92
C ALA A 19 -19.26 -4.60 8.15
N PHE A 20 -18.41 -4.44 7.12
CA PHE A 20 -17.01 -4.08 7.36
C PHE A 20 -17.01 -2.61 7.79
N GLY A 21 -17.44 -2.36 9.03
CA GLY A 21 -17.38 -1.06 9.67
C GLY A 21 -16.06 -0.96 10.42
N CYS A 22 -15.17 -0.11 9.94
CA CYS A 22 -13.98 0.33 10.66
C CYS A 22 -14.39 0.98 12.00
N GLY A 23 -13.66 0.64 13.07
CA GLY A 23 -13.39 1.49 14.22
C GLY A 23 -14.58 2.19 14.88
N ASP A 24 -15.25 1.51 15.80
CA ASP A 24 -15.81 2.16 16.99
C ASP A 24 -14.62 2.62 17.87
N ASP A 25 -14.24 3.90 17.81
CA ASP A 25 -13.77 4.65 18.98
C ASP A 25 -13.99 6.16 18.74
N GLU A 26 -14.83 6.74 19.57
CA GLU A 26 -15.15 8.17 19.62
C GLU A 26 -13.91 9.00 20.02
N GLY A 27 -13.17 9.47 19.02
CA GLY A 27 -12.14 10.49 19.21
C GLY A 27 -11.37 10.73 17.92
N GLY A 28 -11.51 11.90 17.30
CA GLY A 28 -10.80 12.27 16.07
C GLY A 28 -9.28 12.38 16.25
N GLY A 29 -8.60 11.25 16.39
CA GLY A 29 -7.17 11.16 16.62
C GLY A 29 -6.65 9.78 16.23
N ALA A 30 -5.48 9.81 15.59
CA ALA A 30 -4.55 8.72 15.29
C ALA A 30 -4.96 7.30 15.70
N LEU A 31 -4.80 6.36 14.76
CA LEU A 31 -4.95 4.93 15.02
C LEU A 31 -4.12 4.50 16.24
N SER A 32 -4.63 3.50 16.96
CA SER A 32 -3.80 2.77 17.91
C SER A 32 -2.62 2.13 17.20
N LYS A 33 -1.52 1.89 17.91
CA LYS A 33 -0.32 1.25 17.35
C LYS A 33 -0.62 -0.08 16.67
N THR A 34 -1.36 -0.96 17.34
CA THR A 34 -1.73 -2.27 16.79
C THR A 34 -2.63 -2.16 15.56
N GLU A 35 -3.56 -1.21 15.54
CA GLU A 35 -4.45 -1.02 14.39
C GLU A 35 -3.68 -0.45 13.19
N PHE A 36 -2.80 0.53 13.41
CA PHE A 36 -1.91 1.06 12.39
C PHE A 36 -1.00 -0.03 11.80
N GLU A 37 -0.31 -0.79 12.65
CA GLU A 37 0.58 -1.87 12.22
C GLU A 37 -0.19 -2.91 11.40
N LYS A 38 -1.38 -3.31 11.86
CA LYS A 38 -2.22 -4.28 11.14
C LYS A 38 -2.61 -3.77 9.75
N GLN A 39 -3.23 -2.58 9.68
CA GLN A 39 -3.70 -2.03 8.40
C GLN A 39 -2.54 -1.74 7.44
N GLY A 40 -1.44 -1.17 7.94
CA GLY A 40 -0.27 -0.91 7.12
C GLY A 40 0.36 -2.20 6.58
N ASN A 41 0.51 -3.24 7.40
CA ASN A 41 1.03 -4.53 6.93
C ASN A 41 0.11 -5.22 5.92
N GLU A 42 -1.22 -5.06 6.04
CA GLU A 42 -2.17 -5.54 5.03
C GLU A 42 -1.95 -4.85 3.68
N ILE A 43 -1.71 -3.53 3.67
CA ILE A 43 -1.37 -2.76 2.47
C ILE A 43 -0.03 -3.22 1.87
N CYS A 44 1.01 -3.36 2.71
CA CYS A 44 2.33 -3.84 2.30
C CYS A 44 2.27 -5.23 1.66
N LYS A 45 1.56 -6.18 2.30
CA LYS A 45 1.40 -7.54 1.79
C LYS A 45 0.67 -7.59 0.46
N LYS A 46 -0.31 -6.71 0.27
CA LYS A 46 -1.03 -6.58 -0.99
C LYS A 46 -0.11 -6.03 -2.08
N PHE A 47 0.69 -4.99 -1.80
CA PHE A 47 1.70 -4.49 -2.72
C PHE A 47 2.66 -5.62 -3.11
N GLU A 48 3.24 -6.33 -2.15
CA GLU A 48 4.18 -7.42 -2.39
C GLU A 48 3.57 -8.55 -3.25
N THR A 49 2.31 -8.89 -3.01
CA THR A 49 1.59 -9.88 -3.83
C THR A 49 1.42 -9.41 -5.28
N GLU A 50 1.14 -8.14 -5.51
CA GLU A 50 1.00 -7.58 -6.86
C GLU A 50 2.36 -7.37 -7.54
N SER A 51 3.40 -6.95 -6.80
CA SER A 51 4.77 -6.83 -7.27
C SER A 51 5.32 -8.18 -7.74
N LYS A 52 5.08 -9.26 -7.00
CA LYS A 52 5.42 -10.63 -7.43
C LYS A 52 4.75 -11.05 -8.73
N LYS A 53 3.50 -10.61 -8.97
CA LYS A 53 2.77 -10.91 -10.22
C LYS A 53 3.31 -10.15 -11.41
N LEU A 54 3.92 -8.99 -11.18
CA LEU A 54 4.56 -8.21 -12.24
C LEU A 54 5.75 -8.96 -12.85
N GLY A 55 6.47 -9.74 -12.03
CA GLY A 55 7.67 -10.47 -12.43
C GLY A 55 8.84 -9.53 -12.70
N ASN A 56 9.95 -10.08 -13.18
CA ASN A 56 11.14 -9.30 -13.53
C ASN A 56 11.26 -9.14 -15.05
N PRO A 57 11.60 -7.94 -15.56
CA PRO A 57 11.86 -7.73 -16.97
C PRO A 57 13.09 -8.55 -17.40
N GLN A 58 13.03 -9.18 -18.57
CA GLN A 58 14.09 -10.04 -19.11
C GLN A 58 14.96 -9.33 -20.16
N SER A 59 14.58 -8.12 -20.54
CA SER A 59 15.28 -7.30 -21.53
C SER A 59 15.09 -5.81 -21.24
N ILE A 60 15.94 -4.97 -21.85
CA ILE A 60 15.81 -3.51 -21.74
C ILE A 60 14.51 -3.04 -22.39
N GLU A 61 14.07 -3.72 -23.45
CA GLU A 61 12.85 -3.42 -24.18
C GLU A 61 11.57 -3.62 -23.33
N GLU A 62 11.62 -4.47 -22.30
CA GLU A 62 10.51 -4.70 -21.37
C GLU A 62 10.46 -3.67 -20.23
N LEU A 63 11.57 -2.95 -19.98
CA LEU A 63 11.67 -1.99 -18.86
C LEU A 63 10.63 -0.87 -18.90
N PRO A 64 10.28 -0.25 -20.05
CA PRO A 64 9.27 0.82 -20.05
C PRO A 64 7.89 0.34 -19.61
N GLU A 65 7.45 -0.83 -20.08
CA GLU A 65 6.16 -1.42 -19.69
C GLU A 65 6.17 -1.87 -18.22
N TYR A 66 7.28 -2.48 -17.79
CA TYR A 66 7.48 -2.84 -16.38
C TYR A 66 7.40 -1.60 -15.48
N ALA A 67 8.09 -0.53 -15.84
CA ALA A 67 8.12 0.72 -15.07
C ALA A 67 6.74 1.36 -14.95
N ASP A 68 5.93 1.37 -16.02
CA ASP A 68 4.56 1.90 -15.97
C ASP A 68 3.67 1.12 -14.99
N LYS A 69 3.78 -0.22 -15.00
CA LYS A 69 3.04 -1.07 -14.07
C LYS A 69 3.53 -0.90 -12.63
N ALA A 70 4.85 -0.84 -12.42
CA ALA A 70 5.43 -0.60 -11.10
C ALA A 70 4.98 0.76 -10.52
N LEU A 71 5.00 1.84 -11.32
CA LEU A 71 4.51 3.15 -10.90
C LEU A 71 3.05 3.11 -10.41
N ALA A 72 2.18 2.41 -11.14
CA ALA A 72 0.79 2.27 -10.75
C ALA A 72 0.62 1.50 -9.42
N LEU A 73 1.46 0.49 -9.16
CA LEU A 73 1.47 -0.24 -7.89
C LEU A 73 1.93 0.66 -6.73
N PHE A 74 3.02 1.40 -6.91
CA PHE A 74 3.51 2.35 -5.91
C PHE A 74 2.52 3.49 -5.64
N ASP A 75 1.87 4.03 -6.67
CA ASP A 75 0.83 5.06 -6.49
C ASP A 75 -0.32 4.55 -5.63
N LYS A 76 -0.75 3.30 -5.85
CA LYS A 76 -1.80 2.67 -5.07
C LYS A 76 -1.37 2.43 -3.62
N GLN A 77 -0.19 1.83 -3.40
CA GLN A 77 0.33 1.56 -2.06
C GLN A 77 0.51 2.86 -1.27
N LEU A 78 1.15 3.88 -1.84
CA LEU A 78 1.37 5.15 -1.17
C LEU A 78 0.08 5.95 -0.97
N GLY A 79 -0.91 5.77 -1.84
CA GLY A 79 -2.26 6.30 -1.61
C GLY A 79 -2.88 5.69 -0.36
N GLU A 80 -2.95 4.35 -0.30
CA GLU A 80 -3.52 3.61 0.82
C GLU A 80 -2.76 3.88 2.14
N LEU A 81 -1.42 3.95 2.11
CA LEU A 81 -0.61 4.28 3.30
C LEU A 81 -0.85 5.71 3.79
N ARG A 82 -1.02 6.69 2.89
CA ARG A 82 -1.29 8.09 3.29
C ARG A 82 -2.66 8.29 3.93
N GLU A 83 -3.59 7.35 3.73
CA GLU A 83 -4.89 7.36 4.40
C GLU A 83 -4.81 6.86 5.85
N LEU A 84 -3.70 6.21 6.24
CA LEU A 84 -3.49 5.81 7.62
C LEU A 84 -3.16 7.02 8.49
N GLU A 85 -3.81 7.12 9.65
CA GLU A 85 -3.44 8.08 10.68
C GLU A 85 -2.46 7.42 11.67
N PRO A 86 -1.13 7.61 11.55
CA PRO A 86 -0.18 6.94 12.42
C PRO A 86 -0.27 7.44 13.87
N PRO A 87 0.03 6.58 14.86
CA PRO A 87 0.33 7.03 16.21
C PRO A 87 1.37 8.15 16.21
N LYS A 88 1.27 9.09 17.15
CA LYS A 88 2.19 10.25 17.22
C LYS A 88 3.68 9.84 17.27
N GLU A 89 3.99 8.72 17.92
CA GLU A 89 5.35 8.17 17.99
C GLU A 89 5.88 7.69 16.62
N TYR A 90 5.00 7.29 15.71
CA TYR A 90 5.35 6.78 14.37
C TYR A 90 5.34 7.84 13.29
N LYS A 91 4.63 8.95 13.51
CA LYS A 91 4.43 9.98 12.49
C LYS A 91 5.72 10.41 11.78
N SER A 92 6.78 10.73 12.51
CA SER A 92 8.03 11.22 11.91
C SER A 92 8.67 10.17 10.99
N ASP A 93 8.75 8.92 11.43
CA ASP A 93 9.42 7.87 10.64
C ASP A 93 8.51 7.34 9.53
N PHE A 94 7.19 7.37 9.73
CA PHE A 94 6.22 7.08 8.67
C PHE A 94 6.23 8.14 7.56
N ASP A 95 6.31 9.43 7.89
CA ASP A 95 6.43 10.50 6.90
C ASP A 95 7.73 10.34 6.06
N LYS A 96 8.82 9.85 6.68
CA LYS A 96 10.06 9.52 5.96
C LYS A 96 9.91 8.29 5.08
N LEU A 97 9.20 7.26 5.55
CA LEU A 97 8.91 6.05 4.77
C LEU A 97 8.08 6.38 3.52
N LEU A 98 7.06 7.24 3.65
CA LEU A 98 6.30 7.70 2.50
C LEU A 98 7.17 8.44 1.48
N LYS A 99 8.17 9.19 1.95
CA LYS A 99 9.14 9.88 1.11
C LYS A 99 10.10 8.92 0.39
N THR A 100 10.54 7.82 1.02
CA THR A 100 11.35 6.81 0.31
C THR A 100 10.55 6.15 -0.80
N GLY A 101 9.25 5.91 -0.61
CA GLY A 101 8.36 5.43 -1.68
C GLY A 101 8.18 6.43 -2.83
N ASP A 102 8.09 7.74 -2.55
CA ASP A 102 8.09 8.76 -3.61
C ASP A 102 9.42 8.82 -4.37
N GLU A 103 10.55 8.63 -3.67
CA GLU A 103 11.89 8.52 -4.28
C GLU A 103 11.99 7.27 -5.18
N ALA A 104 11.45 6.12 -4.74
CA ALA A 104 11.36 4.89 -5.54
C ALA A 104 10.64 5.13 -6.88
N LYS A 105 9.51 5.85 -6.85
CA LYS A 105 8.82 6.27 -8.08
C LYS A 105 9.68 7.19 -8.97
N GLY A 106 10.57 7.98 -8.39
CA GLY A 106 11.58 8.74 -9.14
C GLY A 106 12.51 7.81 -9.92
N PHE A 107 13.13 6.85 -9.22
CA PHE A 107 14.02 5.87 -9.85
C PHE A 107 13.33 5.04 -10.93
N ILE A 108 12.07 4.66 -10.74
CA ILE A 108 11.32 3.92 -11.76
C ILE A 108 11.12 4.75 -13.03
N ARG A 109 10.87 6.07 -12.91
CA ARG A 109 10.79 6.96 -14.08
C ARG A 109 12.15 7.11 -14.75
N ASP A 110 13.22 7.29 -13.97
CA ASP A 110 14.58 7.38 -14.51
C ASP A 110 15.00 6.10 -15.23
N LEU A 111 14.59 4.93 -14.71
CA LEU A 111 14.82 3.64 -15.33
C LEU A 111 14.09 3.52 -16.67
N LYS A 112 12.83 3.97 -16.75
CA LYS A 112 12.07 4.02 -18.00
C LYS A 112 12.74 4.90 -19.03
N GLU A 113 13.09 6.13 -18.67
CA GLU A 113 13.78 7.06 -19.58
C GLU A 113 15.13 6.51 -20.08
N ALA A 114 15.88 5.87 -19.18
CA ALA A 114 17.16 5.25 -19.51
C ALA A 114 16.97 4.08 -20.49
N ALA A 115 15.94 3.25 -20.28
CA ALA A 115 15.60 2.14 -21.17
C ALA A 115 15.15 2.62 -22.56
N GLU A 116 14.29 3.63 -22.63
CA GLU A 116 13.84 4.24 -23.89
C GLU A 116 15.03 4.82 -24.68
N SER A 117 16.02 5.36 -23.97
CA SER A 117 17.26 5.90 -24.55
C SER A 117 18.35 4.85 -24.79
N LYS A 118 18.13 3.59 -24.38
CA LYS A 118 19.11 2.50 -24.37
C LYS A 118 20.42 2.86 -23.65
N ASP A 119 20.33 3.66 -22.59
CA ASP A 119 21.46 4.08 -21.77
C ASP A 119 21.72 3.04 -20.66
N GLU A 120 22.41 1.96 -21.01
CA GLU A 120 22.77 0.88 -20.08
C GLU A 120 23.53 1.37 -18.84
N LYS A 121 24.33 2.44 -18.98
CA LYS A 121 25.07 3.01 -17.85
C LYS A 121 24.13 3.71 -16.88
N LYS A 122 23.17 4.48 -17.40
CA LYS A 122 22.12 5.10 -16.58
C LYS A 122 21.23 4.05 -15.93
N ILE A 123 20.84 2.98 -16.64
CA ILE A 123 20.09 1.84 -16.08
C ILE A 123 20.82 1.26 -14.86
N ALA A 124 22.11 0.94 -15.01
CA ALA A 124 22.91 0.36 -13.92
C ALA A 124 23.09 1.34 -12.74
N ALA A 125 23.29 2.62 -13.01
CA ALA A 125 23.42 3.65 -11.97
C ALA A 125 22.12 3.81 -11.16
N VAL A 126 20.96 3.88 -11.85
CA VAL A 126 19.65 3.98 -11.22
C VAL A 126 19.36 2.75 -10.35
N GLY A 127 19.63 1.54 -10.85
CA GLY A 127 19.43 0.31 -10.08
C GLY A 127 20.22 0.29 -8.77
N LYS A 128 21.50 0.72 -8.80
CA LYS A 128 22.34 0.80 -7.60
C LYS A 128 21.83 1.84 -6.59
N GLU A 129 21.36 2.99 -7.07
CA GLU A 129 20.81 4.02 -6.19
C GLU A 129 19.48 3.58 -5.56
N ALA A 130 18.63 2.90 -6.34
CA ALA A 130 17.39 2.31 -5.84
C ALA A 130 17.66 1.28 -4.72
N GLU A 131 18.60 0.35 -4.92
CA GLU A 131 18.97 -0.67 -3.91
C GLU A 131 19.44 -0.04 -2.59
N SER A 132 20.24 1.03 -2.65
CA SER A 132 20.68 1.73 -1.43
C SER A 132 19.52 2.44 -0.70
N ARG A 133 18.49 2.87 -1.42
CA ARG A 133 17.33 3.56 -0.86
C ARG A 133 16.31 2.60 -0.30
N ASP A 134 16.23 1.41 -0.89
CA ASP A 134 15.41 0.30 -0.42
C ASP A 134 15.76 -0.10 1.01
N GLN A 135 17.05 -0.30 1.30
CA GLN A 135 17.53 -0.58 2.66
C GLN A 135 17.12 0.49 3.68
N THR A 136 17.11 1.76 3.27
CA THR A 136 16.64 2.86 4.14
C THR A 136 15.13 2.78 4.36
N SER A 137 14.38 2.38 3.34
CA SER A 137 12.94 2.15 3.40
C SER A 137 12.61 1.03 4.40
N ASP A 138 13.31 -0.10 4.33
CA ASP A 138 13.11 -1.25 5.21
C ASP A 138 13.33 -0.90 6.68
N GLU A 139 14.42 -0.20 6.97
CA GLU A 139 14.72 0.25 8.34
C GLU A 139 13.62 1.18 8.90
N LEU A 140 13.06 2.06 8.06
CA LEU A 140 11.97 2.94 8.45
C LEU A 140 10.67 2.17 8.65
N ALA A 141 10.35 1.24 7.76
CA ALA A 141 9.18 0.38 7.86
C ALA A 141 9.20 -0.45 9.16
N GLN A 142 10.35 -1.03 9.50
CA GLN A 142 10.52 -1.77 10.76
C GLN A 142 10.34 -0.88 12.00
N LYS A 143 10.83 0.37 11.98
CA LYS A 143 10.66 1.32 13.12
C LYS A 143 9.20 1.64 13.43
N VAL A 144 8.34 1.61 12.41
CA VAL A 144 6.90 1.87 12.55
C VAL A 144 6.06 0.58 12.59
N GLY A 145 6.69 -0.59 12.70
CA GLY A 145 6.02 -1.88 12.82
C GLY A 145 5.39 -2.39 11.52
N LEU A 146 5.74 -1.82 10.37
CA LEU A 146 5.32 -2.27 9.04
C LEU A 146 6.30 -3.31 8.48
N THR A 147 6.44 -4.44 9.17
CA THR A 147 7.39 -5.49 8.83
C THR A 147 7.16 -6.12 7.46
N GLU A 148 5.92 -6.14 6.95
CA GLU A 148 5.60 -6.65 5.62
C GLU A 148 6.08 -5.72 4.49
N CYS A 149 6.37 -4.46 4.78
CA CYS A 149 6.98 -3.52 3.83
C CYS A 149 8.52 -3.55 3.86
N GLY A 150 9.14 -4.23 4.83
CA GLY A 150 10.60 -4.21 5.05
C GLY A 150 11.22 -5.60 4.92
N GLN A 151 10.76 -6.37 3.94
CA GLN A 151 11.11 -7.78 3.72
C GLN A 151 11.79 -8.04 2.37
N ASP A 152 12.09 -7.01 1.60
CA ASP A 152 12.59 -7.10 0.22
C ASP A 152 14.12 -7.31 0.15
#